data_AF-A0A1Q9C465-F1
#
_entry.id   AF-A0A1Q9C465-F1
#
_cell.length_a   1.000
_cell.length_b   1.000
_cell.length_c   1.000
_cell.angle_alpha   90.00
_cell.angle_beta   90.00
_cell.angle_gamma   90.00
#
_symmetry.space_group_name_H-M   'P 1'
#
loop_
_entity.id
_entity.type
_entity.pdbx_description
1 polymer ?
#
loop_
_entity_poly.entity_id
_entity_poly.type
_entity_poly.pdbx_seq_one_letter_code
_entity_poly.pdbx_strand_id
1 'polypeptide(L)'
;MAFGWTSSIIVAILAGWGGSRPLVHGFRWGFEEEPTPAPRAPPTAKVACGALTGSWEKGVAAFRGIPYGKAPVGQRRFKPSEPAACWEPGSVLEVAKNGPICFQGKGGPGRFQAFKQFVGLAGDDVESEDCLNLNVFAPEKARNLPVFVWIYGGSSVEGHVGWDFYGPLDNIVRRHPCIVVAMNYRLGVLGYLALRELSAVDPRKGSGNAGITDQQLAMRWVQENIYAFGGDPNRVTLIGQSSGGTSILGHLASRSSRGLFHGAISLSASPNITMDRATKEAQDRALLLPHTPCAGMSESKLLDCLYTADAAELDGALPTSYSEPETDAPIFDYPTTKDGLGSRMHGLVFVDGETISMPVLDALRTGLNDVPLLLQSTQAELDSPNQAALWDVWSRKDFGPFLHKNFDKAYGAEAVEKIRMFYDKYEPAQYGIFALDSDTGLACALRRFAMAAREGFRSPVYWSTVTSMPKSTVALMWDLPFHNWDFMAAVGNWDTFGYTPKESDVAFGERILGDWYQLLTRGDIADRGYAPVQASKASENVIGNEVGETKTSARPNHKHDVCEFWESIGVDQRWWWIN
;
A
#
# COMPACT_ATOMS: atom_id res chain seq x y z
N MET A 1 3.66 -2.50 -49.39
CA MET A 1 3.41 -1.30 -50.23
C MET A 1 2.31 -0.53 -49.53
N ALA A 2 2.62 0.32 -48.56
CA ALA A 2 3.20 1.66 -48.73
C ALA A 2 2.17 2.66 -49.30
N PHE A 3 1.54 3.42 -48.40
CA PHE A 3 1.02 4.77 -48.67
C PHE A 3 1.27 5.62 -47.44
N GLY A 4 1.83 6.81 -47.65
CA GLY A 4 2.13 7.77 -46.60
C GLY A 4 1.37 9.07 -46.78
N TRP A 5 1.12 9.74 -45.65
CA TRP A 5 1.08 11.19 -45.43
C TRP A 5 0.76 12.13 -46.60
N THR A 6 -0.20 13.03 -46.37
CA THR A 6 0.08 14.48 -46.43
C THR A 6 -0.89 15.27 -45.57
N SER A 7 -0.36 16.18 -44.74
CA SER A 7 -1.12 17.22 -44.06
C SER A 7 -1.23 18.45 -44.97
N SER A 8 -2.32 19.22 -44.89
CA SER A 8 -2.35 20.60 -45.41
C SER A 8 -3.34 21.48 -44.64
N ILE A 9 -2.85 22.66 -44.26
CA ILE A 9 -3.57 23.75 -43.58
C ILE A 9 -4.26 24.63 -44.63
N ILE A 10 -5.45 25.16 -44.33
CA ILE A 10 -6.04 26.29 -45.07
C ILE A 10 -6.60 27.33 -44.10
N VAL A 11 -6.24 28.60 -44.32
CA VAL A 11 -6.77 29.80 -43.65
C VAL A 11 -7.11 30.88 -44.69
N ALA A 12 -8.38 31.30 -44.74
CA ALA A 12 -8.90 32.58 -45.28
C ALA A 12 -10.44 32.60 -44.97
N ILE A 13 -11.12 33.60 -44.38
CA ILE A 13 -11.06 35.09 -44.28
C ILE A 13 -11.90 35.82 -45.36
N LEU A 14 -13.06 36.36 -44.91
CA LEU A 14 -13.89 37.50 -45.44
C LEU A 14 -14.58 37.32 -46.82
N ALA A 15 -15.72 37.94 -47.16
CA ALA A 15 -16.82 38.70 -46.50
C ALA A 15 -18.06 38.62 -47.45
N GLY A 16 -19.31 39.01 -47.18
CA GLY A 16 -19.94 39.94 -46.22
C GLY A 16 -21.45 40.11 -46.59
N TRP A 17 -22.03 41.31 -46.41
CA TRP A 17 -23.47 41.67 -46.46
C TRP A 17 -24.28 41.17 -45.22
N GLY A 18 -25.14 41.94 -44.56
CA GLY A 18 -25.43 43.38 -44.65
C GLY A 18 -26.89 43.72 -44.34
N GLY A 19 -27.19 44.37 -43.19
CA GLY A 19 -28.48 45.04 -42.96
C GLY A 19 -29.10 44.95 -41.54
N SER A 20 -29.58 46.10 -41.05
CA SER A 20 -30.64 46.28 -40.04
C SER A 20 -30.36 45.96 -38.56
N ARG A 21 -30.24 47.02 -37.73
CA ARG A 21 -30.42 46.99 -36.26
C ARG A 21 -31.88 47.27 -35.89
N PRO A 22 -32.37 46.72 -34.76
CA PRO A 22 -33.25 47.45 -33.85
C PRO A 22 -32.56 47.75 -32.51
N LEU A 23 -33.05 48.78 -31.81
CA LEU A 23 -32.52 49.27 -30.54
C LEU A 23 -32.93 48.34 -29.37
N VAL A 24 -31.97 47.98 -28.52
CA VAL A 24 -32.23 47.43 -27.18
C VAL A 24 -31.46 48.26 -26.17
N HIS A 25 -32.11 48.61 -25.05
CA HIS A 25 -31.54 49.50 -24.03
C HIS A 25 -30.30 48.90 -23.37
N GLY A 26 -29.26 49.71 -23.20
CA GLY A 26 -28.01 49.29 -22.58
C GLY A 26 -28.13 49.13 -21.07
N PHE A 27 -28.35 47.91 -20.59
CA PHE A 27 -27.99 47.53 -19.22
C PHE A 27 -26.49 47.21 -19.17
N ARG A 28 -25.69 48.15 -18.65
CA ARG A 28 -24.32 47.85 -18.23
C ARG A 28 -24.38 47.08 -16.91
N TRP A 29 -24.18 45.77 -16.97
CA TRP A 29 -23.73 45.02 -15.80
C TRP A 29 -22.28 45.40 -15.53
N GLY A 30 -22.09 46.26 -14.52
CA GLY A 30 -20.79 46.41 -13.89
C GLY A 30 -20.55 45.16 -13.05
N PHE A 31 -19.78 44.22 -13.59
CA PHE A 31 -19.06 43.28 -12.72
C PHE A 31 -17.95 44.10 -12.07
N GLU A 32 -18.14 44.48 -10.81
CA GLU A 32 -16.98 44.70 -9.94
C GLU A 32 -16.23 43.38 -9.88
N GLU A 33 -14.99 43.36 -10.36
CA GLU A 33 -14.09 42.24 -10.09
C GLU A 33 -13.94 42.17 -8.56
N GLU A 34 -14.34 41.05 -7.95
CA GLU A 34 -14.06 40.84 -6.54
C GLU A 34 -12.55 40.98 -6.32
N PRO A 35 -12.11 41.75 -5.30
CA PRO A 35 -10.70 42.02 -5.12
C PRO A 35 -9.96 40.70 -4.90
N THR A 36 -9.02 40.40 -5.80
CA THR A 36 -8.19 39.20 -5.74
C THR A 36 -7.62 39.08 -4.33
N PRO A 37 -7.85 37.97 -3.60
CA PRO A 37 -7.37 37.84 -2.23
C PRO A 37 -5.87 38.10 -2.18
N ALA A 38 -5.42 38.96 -1.26
CA ALA A 38 -4.01 39.25 -1.10
C ALA A 38 -3.23 37.92 -0.94
N PRO A 39 -2.09 37.75 -1.63
CA PRO A 39 -1.39 36.46 -1.67
C PRO A 39 -1.08 35.98 -0.27
N ARG A 40 -1.71 34.86 0.11
CA ARG A 40 -1.59 34.27 1.44
C ARG A 40 -0.14 33.85 1.68
N ALA A 41 0.45 34.30 2.78
CA ALA A 41 1.80 33.90 3.16
C ALA A 41 1.92 32.37 3.20
N PRO A 42 3.01 31.78 2.66
CA PRO A 42 3.27 30.34 2.74
C PRO A 42 3.18 29.81 4.18
N PRO A 43 2.69 28.57 4.38
CA PRO A 43 2.70 27.96 5.71
C PRO A 43 4.14 27.68 6.15
N THR A 44 4.45 27.93 7.41
CA THR A 44 5.78 27.69 7.98
C THR A 44 5.71 26.74 9.17
N ALA A 45 6.75 25.93 9.32
CA ALA A 45 6.94 25.03 10.47
C ALA A 45 8.37 25.15 10.98
N LYS A 46 8.60 24.96 12.29
CA LYS A 46 9.94 24.97 12.88
C LYS A 46 10.24 23.61 13.53
N VAL A 47 10.97 22.78 12.79
CA VAL A 47 11.41 21.44 13.19
C VAL A 47 12.80 21.49 13.85
N ALA A 48 13.30 20.37 14.36
CA ALA A 48 14.60 20.31 15.05
C ALA A 48 15.76 20.84 14.19
N CYS A 49 15.75 20.54 12.89
CA CYS A 49 16.77 20.99 11.94
C CYS A 49 16.61 22.44 11.41
N GLY A 50 15.53 23.15 11.76
CA GLY A 50 15.36 24.55 11.35
C GLY A 50 13.94 24.91 10.92
N ALA A 51 13.83 26.00 10.14
CA ALA A 51 12.56 26.46 9.60
C ALA A 51 12.27 25.84 8.21
N LEU A 52 11.01 25.51 7.99
CA LEU A 52 10.45 25.02 6.73
C LEU A 52 9.42 26.02 6.19
N THR A 53 9.30 26.13 4.87
CA THR A 53 8.18 26.80 4.20
C THR A 53 7.54 25.88 3.16
N GLY A 54 6.23 25.72 3.22
CA GLY A 54 5.44 24.84 2.35
C GLY A 54 4.55 25.59 1.36
N SER A 55 3.50 24.93 0.89
CA SER A 55 2.46 25.45 -0.02
C SER A 55 1.06 25.37 0.62
N TRP A 56 0.12 26.19 0.13
CA TRP A 56 -1.30 26.04 0.46
C TRP A 56 -2.02 25.30 -0.67
N GLU A 57 -2.44 24.07 -0.42
CA GLU A 57 -3.11 23.20 -1.40
C GLU A 57 -4.57 22.99 -0.99
N LYS A 58 -5.51 23.55 -1.76
CA LYS A 58 -6.97 23.42 -1.53
C LYS A 58 -7.42 23.71 -0.07
N GLY A 59 -6.70 24.58 0.65
CA GLY A 59 -6.94 24.95 2.06
C GLY A 59 -6.06 24.25 3.10
N VAL A 60 -5.32 23.21 2.72
CA VAL A 60 -4.38 22.44 3.55
C VAL A 60 -2.97 23.04 3.45
N ALA A 61 -2.23 23.06 4.56
CA ALA A 61 -0.80 23.34 4.54
C ALA A 61 -0.06 22.06 4.13
N ALA A 62 0.58 22.07 2.97
CA ALA A 62 1.36 20.98 2.45
C ALA A 62 2.86 21.32 2.54
N PHE A 63 3.63 20.41 3.14
CA PHE A 63 5.09 20.47 3.19
C PHE A 63 5.60 19.20 2.52
N ARG A 64 6.14 19.31 1.31
CA ARG A 64 6.51 18.19 0.45
C ARG A 64 8.02 18.07 0.29
N GLY A 65 8.53 16.85 0.24
CA GLY A 65 9.96 16.60 0.02
C GLY A 65 10.87 16.93 1.21
N ILE A 66 10.38 16.87 2.45
CA ILE A 66 11.22 17.08 3.64
C ILE A 66 12.20 15.91 3.78
N PRO A 67 13.54 16.13 3.76
CA PRO A 67 14.51 15.05 3.95
C PRO A 67 14.47 14.56 5.41
N TYR A 68 14.34 13.24 5.60
CA TYR A 68 14.37 12.61 6.92
C TYR A 68 15.60 11.70 7.12
N GLY A 69 16.17 11.17 6.03
CA GLY A 69 17.38 10.35 6.03
C GLY A 69 18.51 10.93 5.17
N LYS A 70 19.74 10.52 5.45
CA LYS A 70 20.88 10.77 4.53
C LYS A 70 20.72 9.92 3.28
N ALA A 71 21.07 10.46 2.11
CA ALA A 71 21.23 9.74 0.86
C ALA A 71 21.89 8.35 1.08
N PRO A 72 21.15 7.22 0.93
CA PRO A 72 21.67 5.87 1.05
C PRO A 72 22.49 5.48 -0.19
N VAL A 73 23.50 6.27 -0.54
CA VAL A 73 24.44 6.01 -1.65
C VAL A 73 25.70 5.30 -1.19
N GLY A 74 26.37 4.60 -2.10
CA GLY A 74 27.69 4.02 -1.87
C GLY A 74 27.70 3.04 -0.70
N GLN A 75 28.62 3.23 0.24
CA GLN A 75 28.72 2.39 1.44
C GLN A 75 27.50 2.44 2.38
N ARG A 76 26.48 3.29 2.13
CA ARG A 76 25.19 3.30 2.85
C ARG A 76 24.08 2.52 2.13
N ARG A 77 24.26 2.15 0.87
CA ARG A 77 23.24 1.57 -0.03
C ARG A 77 22.40 0.45 0.56
N PHE A 78 23.04 -0.51 1.23
CA PHE A 78 22.38 -1.67 1.85
C PHE A 78 22.39 -1.65 3.39
N LYS A 79 22.69 -0.49 3.99
CA LYS A 79 22.73 -0.30 5.45
C LYS A 79 21.44 0.37 5.96
N PRO A 80 21.16 0.31 7.27
CA PRO A 80 20.11 1.11 7.89
C PRO A 80 20.26 2.59 7.56
N SER A 81 19.14 3.28 7.36
CA SER A 81 19.15 4.72 7.17
C SER A 81 19.55 5.46 8.45
N GLU A 82 20.32 6.53 8.25
CA GLU A 82 20.75 7.46 9.29
C GLU A 82 19.98 8.79 9.14
N PRO A 83 19.69 9.52 10.23
CA PRO A 83 19.02 10.83 10.16
C PRO A 83 19.72 11.80 9.20
N ALA A 84 18.93 12.54 8.41
CA ALA A 84 19.41 13.59 7.53
C ALA A 84 20.29 14.61 8.29
N ALA A 85 21.25 15.22 7.59
CA ALA A 85 21.94 16.38 8.12
C ALA A 85 20.97 17.57 8.15
N CYS A 86 21.03 18.38 9.21
CA CYS A 86 20.30 19.65 9.22
C CYS A 86 20.88 20.61 8.17
N TRP A 87 20.02 21.46 7.61
CA TRP A 87 20.41 22.54 6.70
C TRP A 87 21.12 23.69 7.44
N GLU A 88 21.68 24.62 6.67
CA GLU A 88 22.51 25.71 7.21
C GLU A 88 21.78 26.51 8.31
N PRO A 89 22.38 26.70 9.50
CA PRO A 89 21.72 27.37 10.63
C PRO A 89 21.18 28.75 10.27
N GLY A 90 19.88 28.95 10.51
CA GLY A 90 19.17 30.19 10.20
C GLY A 90 18.62 30.30 8.78
N SER A 91 18.90 29.34 7.89
CA SER A 91 18.20 29.23 6.61
C SER A 91 16.82 28.56 6.75
N VAL A 92 15.95 28.83 5.76
CA VAL A 92 14.63 28.23 5.63
C VAL A 92 14.68 27.26 4.45
N LEU A 93 14.29 26.00 4.66
CA LEU A 93 14.17 25.04 3.56
C LEU A 93 12.78 25.15 2.92
N GLU A 94 12.74 25.35 1.61
CA GLU A 94 11.51 25.32 0.82
C GLU A 94 11.12 23.88 0.49
N VAL A 95 9.92 23.50 0.89
CA VAL A 95 9.35 22.14 0.80
C VAL A 95 7.96 22.22 0.16
N ALA A 96 7.93 22.74 -1.08
CA ALA A 96 6.70 23.00 -1.84
C ALA A 96 6.43 21.97 -2.97
N LYS A 97 7.33 21.00 -3.17
CA LYS A 97 7.24 19.96 -4.21
C LYS A 97 7.72 18.62 -3.65
N ASN A 98 7.25 17.50 -4.20
CA ASN A 98 7.77 16.18 -3.83
C ASN A 98 9.28 16.13 -4.11
N GLY A 99 10.05 15.44 -3.26
CA GLY A 99 11.45 15.12 -3.56
C GLY A 99 11.57 13.96 -4.54
N PRO A 100 12.80 13.56 -4.91
CA PRO A 100 13.04 12.38 -5.74
C PRO A 100 12.36 11.12 -5.18
N ILE A 101 11.91 10.25 -6.08
CA ILE A 101 11.38 8.93 -5.74
C ILE A 101 12.52 7.92 -5.66
N CYS A 102 12.32 6.82 -4.93
CA CYS A 102 13.32 5.75 -4.91
C CYS A 102 13.31 5.02 -6.25
N PHE A 103 14.49 4.56 -6.69
CA PHE A 103 14.62 3.72 -7.88
C PHE A 103 13.59 2.57 -7.89
N GLN A 104 12.93 2.43 -9.02
CA GLN A 104 11.85 1.48 -9.28
C GLN A 104 11.67 1.26 -10.80
N GLY A 105 12.78 1.24 -11.54
CA GLY A 105 12.81 1.46 -12.99
C GLY A 105 12.20 0.33 -13.83
N LYS A 106 12.03 -0.87 -13.26
CA LYS A 106 11.20 -1.94 -13.84
C LYS A 106 9.70 -1.76 -13.56
N GLY A 107 9.36 -0.92 -12.59
CA GLY A 107 8.07 -0.88 -11.93
C GLY A 107 7.75 -2.16 -11.16
N GLY A 108 6.55 -2.21 -10.63
CA GLY A 108 5.96 -3.43 -10.10
C GLY A 108 5.15 -4.19 -11.17
N PRO A 109 4.29 -5.12 -10.74
CA PRO A 109 3.55 -6.02 -11.62
C PRO A 109 2.90 -5.30 -12.81
N GLY A 110 3.02 -5.87 -14.01
CA GLY A 110 2.75 -5.18 -15.28
C GLY A 110 1.35 -4.57 -15.44
N ARG A 111 0.38 -4.90 -14.59
CA ARG A 111 -0.89 -4.17 -14.49
C ARG A 111 -0.76 -2.75 -13.94
N PHE A 112 0.19 -2.45 -13.05
CA PHE A 112 0.46 -1.10 -12.57
C PHE A 112 1.12 -0.27 -13.68
N GLN A 113 1.95 -0.89 -14.52
CA GLN A 113 2.45 -0.28 -15.75
C GLN A 113 1.31 -0.04 -16.77
N ALA A 114 0.40 -1.01 -16.95
CA ALA A 114 -0.79 -0.84 -17.80
C ALA A 114 -1.72 0.26 -17.27
N PHE A 115 -1.89 0.36 -15.95
CA PHE A 115 -2.61 1.44 -15.29
C PHE A 115 -1.93 2.79 -15.58
N LYS A 116 -0.64 2.95 -15.23
CA LYS A 116 0.17 4.15 -15.51
C LYS A 116 0.04 4.61 -16.98
N GLN A 117 0.09 3.68 -17.94
CA GLN A 117 -0.10 3.98 -19.36
C GLN A 117 -1.53 4.45 -19.70
N PHE A 118 -2.55 3.78 -19.16
CA PHE A 118 -3.96 4.11 -19.43
C PHE A 118 -4.39 5.45 -18.81
N VAL A 119 -3.99 5.73 -17.58
CA VAL A 119 -4.34 6.98 -16.88
C VAL A 119 -3.38 8.14 -17.20
N GLY A 120 -2.37 7.91 -18.06
CA GLY A 120 -1.41 8.93 -18.48
C GLY A 120 -0.42 9.37 -17.40
N LEU A 121 -0.26 8.59 -16.32
CA LEU A 121 0.63 8.86 -15.19
C LEU A 121 2.11 8.52 -15.48
N ALA A 122 2.57 8.75 -16.71
CA ALA A 122 4.00 8.81 -17.01
C ALA A 122 4.53 10.19 -16.62
N GLY A 123 4.66 10.42 -15.30
CA GLY A 123 5.08 11.70 -14.73
C GLY A 123 6.57 12.00 -14.92
N ASP A 124 6.94 13.27 -14.69
CA ASP A 124 8.34 13.73 -14.64
C ASP A 124 9.05 13.30 -13.33
N ASP A 125 8.72 12.13 -12.78
CA ASP A 125 9.28 11.65 -11.53
C ASP A 125 10.78 11.35 -11.67
N VAL A 126 11.58 11.94 -10.78
CA VAL A 126 13.04 11.76 -10.76
C VAL A 126 13.38 10.62 -9.81
N GLU A 127 13.79 9.48 -10.36
CA GLU A 127 14.37 8.37 -9.58
C GLU A 127 15.77 8.74 -9.06
N SER A 128 16.03 8.42 -7.79
CA SER A 128 17.32 8.65 -7.13
C SER A 128 17.53 7.68 -5.96
N GLU A 129 18.78 7.44 -5.59
CA GLU A 129 19.10 6.84 -4.29
C GLU A 129 18.81 7.84 -3.16
N ASP A 130 18.95 9.16 -3.40
CA ASP A 130 18.63 10.21 -2.43
C ASP A 130 17.12 10.50 -2.38
N CYS A 131 16.37 9.46 -2.03
CA CYS A 131 14.90 9.44 -2.05
C CYS A 131 14.27 9.47 -0.64
N LEU A 132 15.05 9.54 0.44
CA LEU A 132 14.56 9.46 1.82
C LEU A 132 13.92 10.78 2.31
N ASN A 133 12.83 11.15 1.65
CA ASN A 133 12.01 12.32 1.93
C ASN A 133 10.56 11.95 2.28
N LEU A 134 9.87 12.87 2.96
CA LEU A 134 8.48 12.72 3.38
C LEU A 134 7.65 13.99 3.13
N ASN A 135 6.34 13.80 3.07
CA ASN A 135 5.33 14.85 2.94
C ASN A 135 4.52 14.96 4.23
N VAL A 136 4.17 16.18 4.65
CA VAL A 136 3.27 16.46 5.78
C VAL A 136 2.12 17.35 5.32
N PHE A 137 0.89 16.91 5.60
CA PHE A 137 -0.35 17.63 5.32
C PHE A 137 -1.06 17.97 6.62
N ALA A 138 -1.29 19.26 6.88
CA ALA A 138 -1.90 19.76 8.11
C ALA A 138 -2.98 20.83 7.84
N PRO A 139 -4.05 20.91 8.64
CA PRO A 139 -5.04 21.98 8.52
C PRO A 139 -4.44 23.30 9.05
N GLU A 140 -4.93 24.45 8.56
CA GLU A 140 -4.39 25.79 8.91
C GLU A 140 -4.21 26.02 10.42
N LYS A 141 -5.15 25.54 11.23
CA LYS A 141 -5.22 25.79 12.68
C LYS A 141 -4.97 24.50 13.47
N ALA A 142 -4.00 23.71 13.03
CA ALA A 142 -3.59 22.47 13.70
C ALA A 142 -3.08 22.73 15.13
N ARG A 143 -3.61 21.98 16.10
CA ARG A 143 -3.14 21.96 17.48
C ARG A 143 -3.50 20.66 18.18
N ASN A 144 -2.49 19.94 18.67
CA ASN A 144 -2.61 18.64 19.35
C ASN A 144 -3.47 17.62 18.56
N LEU A 145 -3.35 17.66 17.23
CA LEU A 145 -4.09 16.78 16.33
C LEU A 145 -3.44 15.40 16.29
N PRO A 146 -4.24 14.32 16.18
CA PRO A 146 -3.68 13.00 15.97
C PRO A 146 -3.13 12.88 14.53
N VAL A 147 -2.20 11.96 14.35
CA VAL A 147 -1.35 11.87 13.16
C VAL A 147 -1.53 10.51 12.50
N PHE A 148 -1.99 10.48 11.26
CA PHE A 148 -1.80 9.33 10.39
C PHE A 148 -0.39 9.34 9.80
N VAL A 149 0.24 8.18 9.78
CA VAL A 149 1.50 7.93 9.08
C VAL A 149 1.22 6.88 8.01
N TRP A 150 1.19 7.34 6.77
CA TRP A 150 0.87 6.57 5.57
C TRP A 150 2.12 5.85 5.04
N ILE A 151 1.98 4.54 4.80
CA ILE A 151 2.96 3.70 4.11
C ILE A 151 2.27 3.15 2.85
N TYR A 152 2.76 3.53 1.67
CA TYR A 152 2.17 3.11 0.39
C TYR A 152 2.39 1.62 0.11
N GLY A 153 1.54 1.07 -0.76
CA GLY A 153 1.74 -0.24 -1.38
C GLY A 153 2.47 -0.14 -2.73
N GLY A 154 2.55 -1.25 -3.45
CA GLY A 154 3.37 -1.40 -4.68
C GLY A 154 4.34 -2.59 -4.61
N SER A 155 3.91 -3.67 -3.95
CA SER A 155 4.63 -4.95 -3.82
C SER A 155 6.08 -4.84 -3.28
N SER A 156 6.38 -3.76 -2.56
CA SER A 156 7.73 -3.34 -2.13
C SER A 156 8.77 -3.15 -3.26
N VAL A 157 8.31 -2.99 -4.49
CA VAL A 157 9.15 -2.76 -5.69
C VAL A 157 8.86 -1.43 -6.39
N GLU A 158 7.66 -0.87 -6.23
CA GLU A 158 7.32 0.47 -6.73
C GLU A 158 6.48 1.27 -5.71
N GLY A 159 6.18 2.53 -6.05
CA GLY A 159 5.38 3.45 -5.24
C GLY A 159 6.19 4.65 -4.70
N HIS A 160 5.48 5.71 -4.35
CA HIS A 160 6.04 6.96 -3.82
C HIS A 160 4.96 7.81 -3.11
N VAL A 161 5.38 8.81 -2.33
CA VAL A 161 4.48 9.74 -1.60
C VAL A 161 3.61 10.66 -2.48
N GLY A 162 3.89 10.69 -3.78
CA GLY A 162 3.14 11.44 -4.78
C GLY A 162 2.30 10.55 -5.71
N TRP A 163 2.18 9.25 -5.43
CA TRP A 163 1.57 8.32 -6.38
C TRP A 163 0.05 8.48 -6.45
N ASP A 164 -0.45 9.01 -7.56
CA ASP A 164 -1.88 9.27 -7.77
C ASP A 164 -2.77 8.02 -7.67
N PHE A 165 -2.24 6.80 -7.76
CA PHE A 165 -2.99 5.55 -7.48
C PHE A 165 -3.63 5.55 -6.06
N TYR A 166 -2.92 6.09 -5.08
CA TYR A 166 -3.43 6.29 -3.71
C TYR A 166 -4.08 7.66 -3.49
N GLY A 167 -4.08 8.50 -4.53
CA GLY A 167 -4.85 9.73 -4.59
C GLY A 167 -4.36 10.88 -3.70
N PRO A 168 -5.08 12.00 -3.71
CA PRO A 168 -4.75 13.18 -2.91
C PRO A 168 -4.94 12.91 -1.41
N LEU A 169 -3.87 12.53 -0.72
CA LEU A 169 -3.87 12.27 0.73
C LEU A 169 -4.32 13.47 1.58
N ASP A 170 -4.24 14.70 1.05
CA ASP A 170 -4.78 15.92 1.68
C ASP A 170 -6.31 15.89 1.83
N ASN A 171 -7.04 15.07 1.05
CA ASN A 171 -8.49 14.88 1.24
C ASN A 171 -8.83 14.33 2.64
N ILE A 172 -7.96 13.52 3.24
CA ILE A 172 -8.14 13.02 4.61
C ILE A 172 -8.18 14.20 5.59
N VAL A 173 -7.23 15.14 5.46
CA VAL A 173 -7.10 16.34 6.28
C VAL A 173 -8.22 17.36 6.02
N ARG A 174 -8.74 17.41 4.80
CA ARG A 174 -9.91 18.24 4.43
C ARG A 174 -11.22 17.75 5.06
N ARG A 175 -11.34 16.44 5.31
CA ARG A 175 -12.58 15.80 5.82
C ARG A 175 -12.54 15.54 7.33
N HIS A 176 -11.36 15.33 7.92
CA HIS A 176 -11.18 15.16 9.36
C HIS A 176 -10.01 15.98 9.93
N PRO A 177 -10.13 16.53 11.15
CA PRO A 177 -9.04 17.26 11.79
C PRO A 177 -7.97 16.29 12.33
N CYS A 178 -7.07 15.90 11.45
CA CYS A 178 -5.85 15.15 11.71
C CYS A 178 -4.68 15.72 10.88
N ILE A 179 -3.48 15.18 11.08
CA ILE A 179 -2.33 15.39 10.20
C ILE A 179 -2.06 14.08 9.45
N VAL A 180 -1.64 14.17 8.20
CA VAL A 180 -1.14 13.01 7.43
C VAL A 180 0.33 13.22 7.12
N VAL A 181 1.15 12.22 7.45
CA VAL A 181 2.56 12.13 7.02
C VAL A 181 2.68 10.96 6.05
N ALA A 182 3.30 11.15 4.90
CA ALA A 182 3.60 10.09 3.94
C ALA A 182 5.12 10.05 3.68
N MET A 183 5.73 8.88 3.66
CA MET A 183 7.20 8.71 3.50
C MET A 183 7.56 7.91 2.25
N ASN A 184 8.62 8.31 1.54
CA ASN A 184 9.33 7.41 0.64
C ASN A 184 10.20 6.45 1.46
N TYR A 185 10.46 5.25 0.94
CA TYR A 185 11.38 4.27 1.53
C TYR A 185 12.00 3.41 0.41
N ARG A 186 13.20 2.85 0.61
CA ARG A 186 13.88 2.06 -0.44
C ARG A 186 13.08 0.81 -0.82
N LEU A 187 13.04 0.53 -2.11
CA LEU A 187 12.27 -0.53 -2.76
C LEU A 187 13.20 -1.56 -3.42
N GLY A 188 12.64 -2.67 -3.86
CA GLY A 188 13.31 -3.63 -4.74
C GLY A 188 14.64 -4.15 -4.18
N VAL A 189 15.64 -4.24 -5.06
CA VAL A 189 16.99 -4.73 -4.71
C VAL A 189 17.66 -3.78 -3.70
N LEU A 190 17.53 -2.47 -3.88
CA LEU A 190 18.15 -1.46 -2.99
C LEU A 190 17.55 -1.45 -1.57
N GLY A 191 16.27 -1.81 -1.44
CA GLY A 191 15.56 -1.90 -0.17
C GLY A 191 15.70 -3.24 0.54
N TYR A 192 15.89 -4.35 -0.18
CA TYR A 192 15.68 -5.70 0.38
C TYR A 192 16.72 -6.77 0.01
N LEU A 193 17.79 -6.43 -0.71
CA LEU A 193 18.89 -7.38 -0.98
C LEU A 193 19.59 -7.81 0.33
N ALA A 194 19.58 -9.11 0.60
CA ALA A 194 20.31 -9.75 1.69
C ALA A 194 21.37 -10.70 1.13
N LEU A 195 22.63 -10.52 1.52
CA LEU A 195 23.74 -11.38 1.14
C LEU A 195 24.68 -11.56 2.34
N ARG A 196 25.29 -12.74 2.47
CA ARG A 196 26.24 -13.04 3.56
C ARG A 196 27.37 -12.03 3.67
N GLU A 197 27.88 -11.55 2.54
CA GLU A 197 28.95 -10.55 2.48
C GLU A 197 28.50 -9.20 3.02
N LEU A 198 27.25 -8.78 2.74
CA LEU A 198 26.66 -7.58 3.32
C LEU A 198 26.42 -7.76 4.83
N SER A 199 25.86 -8.90 5.23
CA SER A 199 25.66 -9.26 6.64
C SER A 199 26.98 -9.35 7.41
N ALA A 200 28.09 -9.74 6.79
CA ALA A 200 29.40 -9.86 7.43
C ALA A 200 30.06 -8.50 7.76
N VAL A 201 29.67 -7.42 7.09
CA VAL A 201 30.24 -6.07 7.28
C VAL A 201 29.30 -5.08 7.97
N ASP A 202 28.02 -5.42 8.17
CA ASP A 202 27.10 -4.67 9.03
C ASP A 202 27.36 -5.00 10.52
N PRO A 203 27.53 -4.01 11.41
CA PRO A 203 27.73 -4.25 12.85
C PRO A 203 26.62 -5.09 13.53
N ARG A 204 25.39 -5.09 12.98
CA ARG A 204 24.24 -5.90 13.43
C ARG A 204 24.30 -7.35 12.94
N LYS A 205 25.28 -7.69 12.08
CA LYS A 205 25.45 -9.00 11.44
C LYS A 205 24.26 -9.41 10.55
N GLY A 206 23.64 -8.45 9.87
CA GLY A 206 22.49 -8.68 8.99
C GLY A 206 22.44 -7.66 7.83
N SER A 207 21.75 -8.03 6.76
CA SER A 207 21.54 -7.22 5.55
C SER A 207 20.08 -7.35 5.08
N GLY A 208 19.66 -6.57 4.08
CA GLY A 208 18.25 -6.47 3.69
C GLY A 208 17.39 -5.68 4.69
N ASN A 209 16.06 -5.72 4.50
CA ASN A 209 15.07 -4.95 5.28
C ASN A 209 15.35 -3.43 5.39
N ALA A 210 16.13 -2.86 4.47
CA ALA A 210 16.52 -1.46 4.49
C ALA A 210 15.29 -0.53 4.38
N GLY A 211 14.32 -0.88 3.52
CA GLY A 211 13.03 -0.17 3.44
C GLY A 211 12.25 -0.13 4.77
N ILE A 212 12.33 -1.18 5.60
CA ILE A 212 11.74 -1.19 6.95
C ILE A 212 12.52 -0.26 7.89
N THR A 213 13.86 -0.20 7.78
CA THR A 213 14.66 0.76 8.58
C THR A 213 14.40 2.22 8.20
N ASP A 214 14.10 2.48 6.92
CA ASP A 214 13.72 3.79 6.38
C ASP A 214 12.39 4.25 6.97
N GLN A 215 11.39 3.37 6.96
CA GLN A 215 10.11 3.62 7.61
C GLN A 215 10.27 3.88 9.12
N GLN A 216 11.12 3.11 9.80
CA GLN A 216 11.44 3.38 11.21
C GLN A 216 12.13 4.73 11.44
N LEU A 217 12.97 5.19 10.49
CA LEU A 217 13.61 6.49 10.60
C LEU A 217 12.63 7.63 10.35
N ALA A 218 11.74 7.51 9.36
CA ALA A 218 10.65 8.46 9.12
C ALA A 218 9.73 8.54 10.35
N MET A 219 9.37 7.41 10.97
CA MET A 219 8.59 7.43 12.22
C MET A 219 9.34 8.10 13.40
N ARG A 220 10.67 7.90 13.52
CA ARG A 220 11.48 8.66 14.50
C ARG A 220 11.48 10.16 14.21
N TRP A 221 11.54 10.55 12.95
CA TRP A 221 11.41 11.95 12.53
C TRP A 221 10.03 12.52 12.91
N VAL A 222 8.94 11.75 12.75
CA VAL A 222 7.59 12.16 13.19
C VAL A 222 7.55 12.37 14.71
N GLN A 223 8.08 11.41 15.49
CA GLN A 223 8.15 11.53 16.96
C GLN A 223 8.90 12.80 17.41
N GLU A 224 9.99 13.15 16.73
CA GLU A 224 10.79 14.33 17.06
C GLU A 224 10.18 15.65 16.56
N ASN A 225 9.47 15.66 15.43
CA ASN A 225 9.19 16.92 14.70
C ASN A 225 7.70 17.24 14.48
N ILE A 226 6.77 16.31 14.67
CA ILE A 226 5.36 16.52 14.23
C ILE A 226 4.61 17.60 15.02
N TYR A 227 5.10 17.94 16.23
CA TYR A 227 4.58 19.06 17.01
C TYR A 227 4.69 20.40 16.27
N ALA A 228 5.69 20.56 15.40
CA ALA A 228 5.92 21.77 14.61
C ALA A 228 4.80 22.06 13.60
N PHE A 229 4.02 21.04 13.26
CA PHE A 229 2.87 21.09 12.36
C PHE A 229 1.53 21.04 13.13
N GLY A 230 1.58 21.10 14.47
CA GLY A 230 0.41 21.01 15.35
C GLY A 230 -0.04 19.57 15.69
N GLY A 231 0.79 18.56 15.41
CA GLY A 231 0.51 17.16 15.71
C GLY A 231 0.90 16.74 17.13
N ASP A 232 0.29 15.66 17.61
CA ASP A 232 0.63 15.01 18.88
C ASP A 232 1.43 13.71 18.61
N PRO A 233 2.73 13.65 18.95
CA PRO A 233 3.56 12.46 18.70
C PRO A 233 3.07 11.21 19.49
N ASN A 234 2.29 11.42 20.57
CA ASN A 234 1.70 10.33 21.36
C ASN A 234 0.39 9.79 20.75
N ARG A 235 -0.02 10.30 19.57
CA ARG A 235 -1.27 9.93 18.88
C ARG A 235 -1.01 9.65 17.39
N VAL A 236 0.06 8.92 17.13
CA VAL A 236 0.49 8.45 15.81
C VAL A 236 -0.14 7.09 15.50
N THR A 237 -0.92 6.98 14.42
CA THR A 237 -1.44 5.70 13.89
C THR A 237 -0.81 5.41 12.54
N LEU A 238 -0.27 4.21 12.37
CA LEU A 238 0.16 3.74 11.06
C LEU A 238 -1.05 3.33 10.24
N ILE A 239 -1.07 3.71 8.97
CA ILE A 239 -2.04 3.22 7.98
C ILE A 239 -1.30 2.87 6.70
N GLY A 240 -1.59 1.72 6.12
CA GLY A 240 -0.89 1.26 4.92
C GLY A 240 -1.65 0.17 4.19
N GLN A 241 -1.50 0.16 2.87
CA GLN A 241 -2.22 -0.73 1.96
C GLN A 241 -1.24 -1.66 1.22
N SER A 242 -1.63 -2.90 0.94
CA SER A 242 -0.78 -3.88 0.24
C SER A 242 0.57 -4.08 0.96
N SER A 243 1.70 -3.91 0.27
CA SER A 243 3.04 -3.95 0.89
C SER A 243 3.27 -2.91 2.01
N GLY A 244 2.51 -1.81 2.03
CA GLY A 244 2.48 -0.88 3.16
C GLY A 244 1.76 -1.46 4.38
N GLY A 245 0.69 -2.23 4.15
CA GLY A 245 0.04 -3.05 5.17
C GLY A 245 0.98 -4.16 5.68
N THR A 246 1.73 -4.80 4.79
CA THR A 246 2.80 -5.78 5.13
C THR A 246 3.90 -5.14 5.97
N SER A 247 4.31 -3.91 5.66
CA SER A 247 5.27 -3.14 6.46
C SER A 247 4.76 -2.90 7.88
N ILE A 248 3.46 -2.62 8.07
CA ILE A 248 2.84 -2.51 9.41
C ILE A 248 2.94 -3.83 10.17
N LEU A 249 2.72 -4.98 9.54
CA LEU A 249 2.95 -6.30 10.17
C LEU A 249 4.42 -6.48 10.58
N GLY A 250 5.36 -6.06 9.74
CA GLY A 250 6.79 -6.02 10.06
C GLY A 250 7.11 -5.11 11.26
N HIS A 251 6.48 -3.93 11.37
CA HIS A 251 6.62 -3.04 12.53
C HIS A 251 6.03 -3.61 13.81
N LEU A 252 4.88 -4.29 13.74
CA LEU A 252 4.33 -5.03 14.88
C LEU A 252 5.30 -6.13 15.36
N ALA A 253 6.04 -6.73 14.44
CA ALA A 253 7.10 -7.73 14.69
C ALA A 253 8.50 -7.16 15.02
N SER A 254 8.64 -5.83 15.15
CA SER A 254 9.93 -5.15 15.30
C SER A 254 10.10 -4.52 16.68
N ARG A 255 11.15 -4.92 17.42
CA ARG A 255 11.52 -4.28 18.69
C ARG A 255 11.93 -2.82 18.54
N SER A 256 12.62 -2.47 17.45
CA SER A 256 13.09 -1.10 17.16
C SER A 256 11.98 -0.15 16.68
N SER A 257 10.76 -0.68 16.43
CA SER A 257 9.58 0.12 16.10
C SER A 257 8.74 0.49 17.34
N ARG A 258 9.05 -0.07 18.53
CA ARG A 258 8.29 0.14 19.76
C ARG A 258 8.28 1.60 20.20
N GLY A 259 7.09 2.12 20.49
CA GLY A 259 6.88 3.51 20.94
C GLY A 259 6.91 4.55 19.82
N LEU A 260 7.12 4.15 18.56
CA LEU A 260 7.06 5.07 17.41
C LEU A 260 5.62 5.29 16.90
N PHE A 261 4.69 4.41 17.27
CA PHE A 261 3.28 4.46 16.91
C PHE A 261 2.40 3.95 18.07
N HIS A 262 1.12 4.32 18.02
CA HIS A 262 0.11 4.20 19.08
C HIS A 262 -1.20 3.58 18.57
N GLY A 263 -1.24 3.20 17.28
CA GLY A 263 -2.34 2.51 16.60
C GLY A 263 -1.87 2.01 15.23
N ALA A 264 -2.55 1.01 14.67
CA ALA A 264 -2.18 0.41 13.38
C ALA A 264 -3.40 -0.01 12.55
N ILE A 265 -3.40 0.33 11.26
CA ILE A 265 -4.41 -0.02 10.26
C ILE A 265 -3.69 -0.68 9.08
N SER A 266 -3.78 -2.01 9.02
CA SER A 266 -3.14 -2.84 8.00
C SER A 266 -4.22 -3.27 6.99
N LEU A 267 -4.18 -2.68 5.78
CA LEU A 267 -5.14 -2.91 4.70
C LEU A 267 -4.53 -3.85 3.65
N SER A 268 -5.22 -4.92 3.30
CA SER A 268 -4.81 -5.90 2.27
C SER A 268 -3.35 -6.38 2.39
N ALA A 269 -2.87 -6.61 3.60
CA ALA A 269 -1.47 -6.93 3.87
C ALA A 269 -1.12 -8.38 3.54
N SER A 270 0.05 -8.60 2.90
CA SER A 270 0.61 -9.94 2.76
C SER A 270 0.98 -10.51 4.15
N PRO A 271 0.62 -11.78 4.41
CA PRO A 271 0.93 -12.41 5.68
C PRO A 271 2.31 -13.07 5.74
N ASN A 272 3.00 -13.29 4.61
CA ASN A 272 4.23 -14.09 4.58
C ASN A 272 5.47 -13.28 4.96
N ILE A 273 5.63 -13.04 6.26
CA ILE A 273 6.89 -12.63 6.89
C ILE A 273 7.35 -13.76 7.81
N THR A 274 7.65 -14.93 7.22
CA THR A 274 8.12 -16.12 7.96
C THR A 274 9.50 -16.62 7.57
N MET A 275 10.07 -16.11 6.48
CA MET A 275 11.40 -16.50 6.00
C MET A 275 12.49 -15.99 6.96
N ASP A 276 13.47 -16.84 7.29
CA ASP A 276 14.63 -16.44 8.08
C ASP A 276 15.76 -15.83 7.23
N ARG A 277 16.73 -15.20 7.91
CA ARG A 277 17.89 -14.57 7.24
C ARG A 277 18.68 -15.53 6.37
N ALA A 278 18.94 -16.76 6.81
CA ALA A 278 19.76 -17.71 6.06
C ALA A 278 19.07 -18.14 4.75
N THR A 279 17.76 -18.31 4.81
CA THR A 279 16.91 -18.63 3.65
C THR A 279 16.86 -17.46 2.68
N LYS A 280 16.68 -16.22 3.18
CA LYS A 280 16.71 -15.00 2.34
C LYS A 280 18.07 -14.79 1.67
N GLU A 281 19.18 -14.92 2.40
CA GLU A 281 20.53 -14.81 1.85
C GLU A 281 20.82 -15.85 0.75
N ALA A 282 20.30 -17.09 0.90
CA ALA A 282 20.43 -18.13 -0.11
C ALA A 282 19.54 -17.86 -1.34
N GLN A 283 18.32 -17.40 -1.12
CA GLN A 283 17.37 -17.01 -2.16
C GLN A 283 17.92 -15.86 -3.01
N ASP A 284 18.34 -14.76 -2.39
CA ASP A 284 18.80 -13.58 -3.12
C ASP A 284 20.11 -13.84 -3.87
N ARG A 285 20.99 -14.69 -3.32
CA ARG A 285 22.18 -15.19 -4.03
C ARG A 285 21.82 -16.00 -5.29
N ALA A 286 20.70 -16.74 -5.26
CA ALA A 286 20.26 -17.56 -6.38
C ALA A 286 19.42 -16.77 -7.41
N LEU A 287 18.63 -15.79 -6.95
CA LEU A 287 17.59 -15.14 -7.76
C LEU A 287 17.86 -13.66 -8.11
N LEU A 288 18.63 -12.93 -7.30
CA LEU A 288 18.90 -11.49 -7.53
C LEU A 288 20.33 -11.27 -7.99
N LEU A 289 21.31 -11.79 -7.25
CA LEU A 289 22.74 -11.59 -7.52
C LEU A 289 23.16 -11.92 -8.97
N PRO A 290 22.69 -13.01 -9.62
CA PRO A 290 23.06 -13.33 -11.01
C PRO A 290 22.58 -12.32 -12.05
N HIS A 291 21.60 -11.47 -11.69
CA HIS A 291 21.03 -10.43 -12.56
C HIS A 291 21.56 -9.02 -12.25
N THR A 292 22.46 -8.88 -11.26
CA THR A 292 23.17 -7.63 -10.99
C THR A 292 24.44 -7.47 -11.86
N PRO A 293 24.97 -6.25 -12.03
CA PRO A 293 26.31 -6.03 -12.59
C PRO A 293 27.45 -6.73 -11.84
N CYS A 294 27.19 -7.22 -10.61
CA CYS A 294 28.15 -7.89 -9.74
C CYS A 294 28.11 -9.43 -9.85
N ALA A 295 27.36 -9.97 -10.81
CA ALA A 295 27.28 -11.41 -11.06
C ALA A 295 28.66 -12.05 -11.29
N GLY A 296 28.89 -13.22 -10.66
CA GLY A 296 30.12 -14.00 -10.82
C GLY A 296 31.38 -13.41 -10.15
N MET A 297 31.29 -12.29 -9.43
CA MET A 297 32.43 -11.71 -8.71
C MET A 297 32.84 -12.54 -7.49
N SER A 298 34.12 -12.49 -7.14
CA SER A 298 34.64 -13.08 -5.90
C SER A 298 34.17 -12.30 -4.67
N GLU A 299 34.02 -12.96 -3.52
CA GLU A 299 33.59 -12.34 -2.24
C GLU A 299 34.37 -11.05 -1.91
N SER A 300 35.68 -11.04 -2.18
CA SER A 300 36.58 -9.90 -1.98
C SER A 300 36.34 -8.68 -2.88
N LYS A 301 35.57 -8.83 -3.97
CA LYS A 301 35.22 -7.76 -4.92
C LYS A 301 33.73 -7.44 -4.94
N LEU A 302 32.89 -8.40 -4.52
CA LEU A 302 31.44 -8.28 -4.57
C LEU A 302 30.94 -7.05 -3.80
N LEU A 303 31.45 -6.79 -2.59
CA LEU A 303 31.04 -5.62 -1.80
C LEU A 303 31.39 -4.29 -2.48
N ASP A 304 32.59 -4.18 -3.05
CA ASP A 304 33.04 -2.98 -3.75
C ASP A 304 32.16 -2.71 -4.98
N CYS A 305 31.86 -3.75 -5.77
CA CYS A 305 30.91 -3.65 -6.87
C CYS A 305 29.51 -3.24 -6.40
N LEU A 306 28.95 -3.90 -5.38
CA LEU A 306 27.61 -3.58 -4.87
C LEU A 306 27.49 -2.11 -4.40
N TYR A 307 28.57 -1.54 -3.85
CA TYR A 307 28.61 -0.13 -3.45
C TYR A 307 28.94 0.85 -4.58
N THR A 308 29.47 0.42 -5.72
CA THR A 308 29.94 1.32 -6.80
C THR A 308 29.20 1.18 -8.13
N ALA A 309 28.48 0.08 -8.34
CA ALA A 309 27.64 -0.15 -9.50
C ALA A 309 26.53 0.91 -9.61
N ASP A 310 26.01 1.10 -10.82
CA ASP A 310 24.88 1.98 -11.05
C ASP A 310 23.63 1.48 -10.31
N ALA A 311 22.84 2.41 -9.76
CA ALA A 311 21.69 2.08 -8.94
C ALA A 311 20.49 1.58 -9.77
N ALA A 312 20.30 2.08 -11.00
CA ALA A 312 19.27 1.61 -11.90
C ALA A 312 19.63 0.22 -12.47
N GLU A 313 20.90 -0.05 -12.75
CA GLU A 313 21.36 -1.39 -13.12
C GLU A 313 21.16 -2.41 -11.98
N LEU A 314 21.37 -2.01 -10.72
CA LEU A 314 21.10 -2.85 -9.55
C LEU A 314 19.61 -3.08 -9.30
N ASP A 315 18.77 -2.05 -9.40
CA ASP A 315 17.31 -2.19 -9.30
C ASP A 315 16.75 -3.08 -10.42
N GLY A 316 17.31 -2.93 -11.63
CA GLY A 316 17.06 -3.78 -12.79
C GLY A 316 17.37 -5.28 -12.58
N ALA A 317 17.98 -5.69 -11.46
CA ALA A 317 18.17 -7.10 -11.12
C ALA A 317 16.90 -7.82 -10.62
N LEU A 318 15.79 -7.12 -10.37
CA LEU A 318 14.51 -7.77 -10.02
C LEU A 318 14.05 -8.77 -11.12
N PRO A 319 13.72 -10.03 -10.78
CA PRO A 319 13.15 -10.99 -11.72
C PRO A 319 11.85 -10.49 -12.36
N THR A 320 11.57 -10.93 -13.59
CA THR A 320 10.33 -10.56 -14.30
C THR A 320 9.07 -11.01 -13.58
N SER A 321 9.13 -12.01 -12.70
CA SER A 321 7.97 -12.40 -11.88
C SER A 321 7.47 -11.29 -10.94
N TYR A 322 8.26 -10.23 -10.68
CA TYR A 322 7.83 -9.03 -9.96
C TYR A 322 7.29 -7.90 -10.85
N SER A 323 7.46 -7.97 -12.17
CA SER A 323 7.17 -6.84 -13.09
C SER A 323 6.31 -7.19 -14.30
N GLU A 324 6.20 -8.46 -14.68
CA GLU A 324 5.38 -8.92 -15.80
C GLU A 324 4.41 -10.03 -15.36
N PRO A 325 3.14 -10.01 -15.79
CA PRO A 325 2.36 -11.23 -15.84
C PRO A 325 3.01 -12.14 -16.88
N GLU A 326 3.65 -13.23 -16.46
CA GLU A 326 4.29 -14.17 -17.40
C GLU A 326 3.25 -14.57 -18.46
N THR A 327 3.57 -14.48 -19.75
CA THR A 327 2.54 -14.60 -20.80
C THR A 327 1.87 -15.97 -20.87
N ASP A 328 2.50 -16.99 -20.27
CA ASP A 328 1.99 -18.37 -20.14
C ASP A 328 1.55 -18.72 -18.70
N ALA A 329 1.59 -17.77 -17.77
CA ALA A 329 1.17 -17.99 -16.39
C ALA A 329 -0.35 -18.15 -16.25
N PRO A 330 -0.84 -19.06 -15.38
CA PRO A 330 -2.25 -19.04 -15.00
C PRO A 330 -2.60 -17.69 -14.34
N ILE A 331 -3.77 -17.16 -14.73
CA ILE A 331 -4.33 -15.86 -14.31
C ILE A 331 -4.41 -15.72 -12.77
N PHE A 332 -4.50 -16.84 -12.07
CA PHE A 332 -4.62 -16.93 -10.63
C PHE A 332 -3.48 -17.79 -10.07
N ASP A 333 -2.91 -17.39 -8.94
CA ASP A 333 -1.90 -18.18 -8.21
C ASP A 333 -2.59 -18.82 -7.01
N TYR A 334 -2.97 -20.10 -7.16
CA TYR A 334 -3.70 -20.84 -6.14
C TYR A 334 -2.79 -21.81 -5.38
N PRO A 335 -3.08 -22.09 -4.09
CA PRO A 335 -2.43 -23.17 -3.38
C PRO A 335 -2.78 -24.48 -4.07
N THR A 336 -1.87 -24.96 -4.90
CA THR A 336 -1.97 -26.19 -5.70
C THR A 336 -0.88 -27.19 -5.32
N THR A 337 -0.28 -26.98 -4.14
CA THR A 337 0.74 -27.84 -3.51
C THR A 337 0.45 -27.96 -2.01
N LYS A 338 0.80 -29.11 -1.40
CA LYS A 338 0.56 -29.35 0.03
C LYS A 338 1.47 -28.55 0.97
N ASP A 339 2.60 -28.07 0.47
CA ASP A 339 3.67 -27.54 1.31
C ASP A 339 3.41 -26.08 1.76
N GLY A 340 2.35 -25.44 1.25
CA GLY A 340 2.07 -24.00 1.45
C GLY A 340 3.09 -23.09 0.76
N LEU A 341 3.91 -23.65 -0.13
CA LEU A 341 4.96 -22.94 -0.87
C LEU A 341 4.38 -22.41 -2.18
N GLY A 342 4.02 -21.13 -2.18
CA GLY A 342 3.82 -20.37 -3.40
C GLY A 342 3.51 -18.90 -3.14
N SER A 343 4.30 -18.04 -3.79
CA SER A 343 3.80 -17.24 -4.91
C SER A 343 4.91 -17.24 -5.99
N ARG A 344 4.65 -16.77 -7.22
CA ARG A 344 5.74 -16.53 -8.22
C ARG A 344 6.76 -15.47 -7.78
N MET A 345 6.34 -14.58 -6.90
CA MET A 345 7.18 -13.58 -6.26
C MET A 345 7.66 -14.09 -4.89
N HIS A 346 8.93 -13.82 -4.59
CA HIS A 346 9.53 -14.22 -3.33
C HIS A 346 9.38 -13.13 -2.26
N GLY A 347 9.40 -13.52 -0.99
CA GLY A 347 9.26 -12.58 0.12
C GLY A 347 10.44 -11.61 0.16
N LEU A 348 10.19 -10.30 -0.06
CA LEU A 348 11.20 -9.25 0.09
C LEU A 348 11.41 -8.88 1.57
N VAL A 349 10.32 -8.78 2.34
CA VAL A 349 10.33 -8.54 3.79
C VAL A 349 10.47 -9.88 4.52
N PHE A 350 11.40 -9.98 5.47
CA PHE A 350 11.73 -11.26 6.12
C PHE A 350 12.20 -11.07 7.58
N VAL A 351 12.28 -12.16 8.33
CA VAL A 351 12.74 -12.17 9.74
C VAL A 351 14.28 -12.23 9.77
N ASP A 352 14.91 -11.06 9.92
CA ASP A 352 16.38 -10.95 10.05
C ASP A 352 16.89 -11.15 11.49
N GLY A 353 15.98 -11.11 12.47
CA GLY A 353 16.25 -11.19 13.91
C GLY A 353 16.61 -9.84 14.56
N GLU A 354 16.82 -8.80 13.74
CA GLU A 354 17.34 -7.49 14.16
C GLU A 354 16.30 -6.40 13.87
N THR A 355 16.02 -6.14 12.59
CA THR A 355 15.03 -5.17 12.12
C THR A 355 13.60 -5.69 12.35
N ILE A 356 13.35 -6.94 11.98
CA ILE A 356 12.14 -7.73 12.27
C ILE A 356 12.57 -8.85 13.21
N SER A 357 12.20 -8.71 14.48
CA SER A 357 12.85 -9.41 15.58
C SER A 357 12.40 -10.87 15.76
N MET A 358 11.25 -11.24 15.20
CA MET A 358 10.65 -12.59 15.24
C MET A 358 9.54 -12.70 14.17
N PRO A 359 9.01 -13.90 13.86
CA PRO A 359 7.84 -14.04 13.01
C PRO A 359 6.63 -13.25 13.53
N VAL A 360 5.85 -12.67 12.63
CA VAL A 360 4.68 -11.82 12.95
C VAL A 360 3.71 -12.51 13.90
N LEU A 361 3.43 -13.79 13.67
CA LEU A 361 2.52 -14.58 14.48
C LEU A 361 2.94 -14.61 15.97
N ASP A 362 4.23 -14.72 16.24
CA ASP A 362 4.75 -14.79 17.61
C ASP A 362 4.86 -13.41 18.26
N ALA A 363 5.16 -12.36 17.47
CA ALA A 363 5.10 -10.99 17.93
C ALA A 363 3.69 -10.57 18.36
N LEU A 364 2.66 -11.03 17.64
CA LEU A 364 1.26 -10.80 17.97
C LEU A 364 0.85 -11.56 19.25
N ARG A 365 1.18 -12.86 19.36
CA ARG A 365 0.97 -13.66 20.59
C ARG A 365 1.63 -13.07 21.83
N THR A 366 2.80 -12.44 21.68
CA THR A 366 3.57 -11.89 22.80
C THR A 366 3.23 -10.43 23.12
N GLY A 367 2.36 -9.77 22.35
CA GLY A 367 2.03 -8.36 22.52
C GLY A 367 3.25 -7.44 22.30
N LEU A 368 4.15 -7.80 21.37
CA LEU A 368 5.44 -7.12 21.20
C LEU A 368 5.28 -5.61 20.97
N ASN A 369 4.28 -5.22 20.17
CA ASN A 369 3.84 -3.85 19.96
C ASN A 369 2.30 -3.80 20.11
N ASP A 370 1.83 -4.03 21.33
CA ASP A 370 0.42 -3.94 21.72
C ASP A 370 -0.12 -2.50 21.52
N VAL A 371 -0.92 -2.31 20.47
CA VAL A 371 -1.64 -1.08 20.12
C VAL A 371 -3.02 -1.43 19.53
N PRO A 372 -3.99 -0.52 19.51
CA PRO A 372 -5.23 -0.69 18.75
C PRO A 372 -4.95 -1.04 17.29
N LEU A 373 -5.49 -2.16 16.83
CA LEU A 373 -5.12 -2.77 15.56
C LEU A 373 -6.37 -3.07 14.72
N LEU A 374 -6.38 -2.61 13.47
CA LEU A 374 -7.32 -3.03 12.44
C LEU A 374 -6.58 -3.83 11.36
N LEU A 375 -6.91 -5.12 11.23
CA LEU A 375 -6.55 -5.98 10.11
C LEU A 375 -7.75 -6.03 9.17
N GLN A 376 -7.61 -5.49 7.96
CA GLN A 376 -8.68 -5.42 6.97
C GLN A 376 -8.23 -6.03 5.65
N SER A 377 -9.06 -6.90 5.07
CA SER A 377 -8.96 -7.31 3.67
C SER A 377 -10.23 -6.90 2.93
N THR A 378 -10.19 -6.95 1.61
CA THR A 378 -11.40 -7.00 0.80
C THR A 378 -11.80 -8.47 0.55
N GLN A 379 -12.98 -8.69 -0.04
CA GLN A 379 -13.49 -10.05 -0.31
C GLN A 379 -13.10 -10.56 -1.70
N ALA A 380 -12.58 -9.71 -2.58
CA ALA A 380 -12.16 -10.05 -3.93
C ALA A 380 -10.89 -9.29 -4.28
N GLU A 381 -9.79 -9.55 -3.58
CA GLU A 381 -8.53 -8.81 -3.70
C GLU A 381 -7.90 -8.85 -5.12
N LEU A 382 -8.27 -9.78 -6.00
CA LEU A 382 -7.38 -10.23 -7.09
C LEU A 382 -7.32 -9.41 -8.41
N ASP A 383 -6.30 -8.54 -8.54
CA ASP A 383 -5.51 -8.11 -9.72
C ASP A 383 -5.69 -8.65 -11.15
N SER A 384 -6.88 -8.94 -11.69
CA SER A 384 -7.02 -9.53 -13.03
C SER A 384 -7.26 -8.50 -14.17
N PRO A 385 -6.33 -8.32 -15.14
CA PRO A 385 -6.45 -7.35 -16.24
C PRO A 385 -7.14 -7.88 -17.51
N ASN A 386 -7.38 -9.20 -17.64
CA ASN A 386 -7.95 -9.81 -18.85
C ASN A 386 -9.43 -10.18 -18.67
N GLN A 387 -10.23 -9.23 -18.18
CA GLN A 387 -11.60 -9.46 -17.69
C GLN A 387 -12.55 -10.06 -18.73
N ALA A 388 -12.56 -9.57 -19.96
CA ALA A 388 -13.51 -10.03 -21.00
C ALA A 388 -13.42 -11.55 -21.22
N ALA A 389 -12.18 -12.07 -21.31
CA ALA A 389 -11.93 -13.50 -21.49
C ALA A 389 -12.35 -14.37 -20.27
N LEU A 390 -12.51 -13.80 -19.08
CA LEU A 390 -13.06 -14.50 -17.91
C LEU A 390 -14.57 -14.36 -17.81
N TRP A 391 -15.10 -13.15 -18.03
CA TRP A 391 -16.50 -12.84 -17.84
C TRP A 391 -17.39 -13.47 -18.93
N ASP A 392 -16.89 -13.57 -20.16
CA ASP A 392 -17.59 -14.21 -21.29
C ASP A 392 -17.50 -15.74 -21.27
N VAL A 393 -16.56 -16.32 -20.49
CA VAL A 393 -16.24 -17.76 -20.51
C VAL A 393 -16.63 -18.49 -19.22
N TRP A 394 -16.72 -17.78 -18.08
CA TRP A 394 -16.94 -18.44 -16.79
C TRP A 394 -18.40 -18.48 -16.34
N SER A 395 -18.94 -19.68 -16.17
CA SER A 395 -20.20 -19.93 -15.50
C SER A 395 -20.03 -20.73 -14.21
N ARG A 396 -21.08 -20.82 -13.38
CA ARG A 396 -21.10 -21.72 -12.20
C ARG A 396 -20.76 -23.18 -12.56
N LYS A 397 -21.05 -23.63 -13.79
CA LYS A 397 -20.77 -25.01 -14.24
C LYS A 397 -19.28 -25.29 -14.42
N ASP A 398 -18.48 -24.26 -14.65
CA ASP A 398 -17.04 -24.37 -14.93
C ASP A 398 -16.22 -24.41 -13.63
N PHE A 399 -16.80 -23.95 -12.52
CA PHE A 399 -16.14 -23.87 -11.21
C PHE A 399 -15.72 -25.24 -10.66
N GLY A 400 -16.62 -26.24 -10.66
CA GLY A 400 -16.27 -27.61 -10.23
C GLY A 400 -15.15 -28.25 -11.07
N PRO A 401 -15.27 -28.32 -12.41
CA PRO A 401 -14.21 -28.81 -13.30
C PRO A 401 -12.88 -28.08 -13.14
N PHE A 402 -12.90 -26.76 -12.93
CA PHE A 402 -11.70 -25.99 -12.63
C PHE A 402 -11.04 -26.41 -11.31
N LEU A 403 -11.84 -26.53 -10.23
CA LEU A 403 -11.29 -26.91 -8.93
C LEU A 403 -10.68 -28.32 -9.00
N HIS A 404 -11.38 -29.30 -9.59
CA HIS A 404 -10.82 -30.65 -9.78
C HIS A 404 -9.51 -30.62 -10.58
N LYS A 405 -9.46 -29.89 -11.71
CA LYS A 405 -8.26 -29.77 -12.55
C LYS A 405 -7.03 -29.27 -11.78
N ASN A 406 -7.20 -28.28 -10.89
CA ASN A 406 -6.07 -27.60 -10.23
C ASN A 406 -5.76 -28.15 -8.83
N PHE A 407 -6.78 -28.59 -8.08
CA PHE A 407 -6.66 -28.92 -6.66
C PHE A 407 -6.68 -30.44 -6.37
N ASP A 408 -7.21 -31.31 -7.23
CA ASP A 408 -7.30 -32.77 -6.94
C ASP A 408 -5.92 -33.39 -6.68
N LYS A 409 -4.91 -33.03 -7.47
CA LYS A 409 -3.55 -33.52 -7.32
C LYS A 409 -2.95 -33.17 -5.95
N ALA A 410 -3.34 -32.03 -5.40
CA ALA A 410 -2.82 -31.51 -4.15
C ALA A 410 -3.61 -32.02 -2.93
N TYR A 411 -4.95 -32.02 -2.97
CA TYR A 411 -5.78 -32.26 -1.79
C TYR A 411 -6.76 -33.43 -1.92
N GLY A 412 -6.98 -33.94 -3.14
CA GLY A 412 -7.93 -35.00 -3.44
C GLY A 412 -9.40 -34.53 -3.54
N ALA A 413 -10.20 -35.31 -4.28
CA ALA A 413 -11.56 -34.92 -4.68
C ALA A 413 -12.51 -34.59 -3.52
N GLU A 414 -12.37 -35.23 -2.35
CA GLU A 414 -13.21 -34.92 -1.18
C GLU A 414 -12.92 -33.52 -0.61
N ALA A 415 -11.66 -33.10 -0.59
CA ALA A 415 -11.29 -31.74 -0.20
C ALA A 415 -11.76 -30.73 -1.25
N VAL A 416 -11.65 -31.07 -2.53
CA VAL A 416 -12.13 -30.24 -3.65
C VAL A 416 -13.63 -29.99 -3.60
N GLU A 417 -14.44 -31.00 -3.28
CA GLU A 417 -15.89 -30.78 -3.11
C GLU A 417 -16.23 -29.89 -1.90
N LYS A 418 -15.45 -29.95 -0.81
CA LYS A 418 -15.58 -29.01 0.31
C LYS A 418 -15.21 -27.58 -0.11
N ILE A 419 -14.13 -27.40 -0.86
CA ILE A 419 -13.76 -26.11 -1.47
C ILE A 419 -14.93 -25.60 -2.31
N ARG A 420 -15.47 -26.43 -3.23
CA ARG A 420 -16.61 -26.05 -4.07
C ARG A 420 -17.78 -25.58 -3.21
N MET A 421 -18.20 -26.35 -2.21
CA MET A 421 -19.31 -25.99 -1.30
C MET A 421 -19.13 -24.63 -0.61
N PHE A 422 -17.90 -24.23 -0.25
CA PHE A 422 -17.67 -22.93 0.39
C PHE A 422 -17.86 -21.73 -0.56
N TYR A 423 -17.56 -21.89 -1.85
CA TYR A 423 -17.48 -20.80 -2.83
C TYR A 423 -18.56 -20.83 -3.92
N ASP A 424 -19.28 -21.93 -4.11
CA ASP A 424 -20.39 -22.03 -5.08
C ASP A 424 -21.56 -21.08 -4.72
N LYS A 425 -21.62 -20.63 -3.47
CA LYS A 425 -22.65 -19.72 -2.92
C LYS A 425 -22.53 -18.25 -3.33
N TYR A 426 -21.38 -17.82 -3.88
CA TYR A 426 -21.19 -16.42 -4.27
C TYR A 426 -21.89 -16.13 -5.60
N GLU A 427 -22.41 -14.91 -5.75
CA GLU A 427 -23.00 -14.39 -6.99
C GLU A 427 -22.43 -13.00 -7.28
N PRO A 428 -22.07 -12.67 -8.54
CA PRO A 428 -22.04 -13.59 -9.69
C PRO A 428 -20.99 -14.69 -9.50
N ALA A 429 -21.10 -15.81 -10.22
CA ALA A 429 -20.28 -17.02 -9.99
C ALA A 429 -18.76 -16.75 -9.99
N GLN A 430 -18.30 -15.78 -10.78
CA GLN A 430 -16.90 -15.30 -10.81
C GLN A 430 -16.41 -14.87 -9.43
N TYR A 431 -17.26 -14.22 -8.62
CA TYR A 431 -16.91 -13.76 -7.26
C TYR A 431 -16.44 -14.91 -6.34
N GLY A 432 -16.91 -16.14 -6.55
CA GLY A 432 -16.42 -17.31 -5.81
C GLY A 432 -14.94 -17.60 -5.99
N ILE A 433 -14.37 -17.27 -7.16
CA ILE A 433 -12.96 -17.46 -7.55
C ILE A 433 -12.07 -16.39 -6.91
N PHE A 434 -12.54 -15.14 -6.93
CA PHE A 434 -11.86 -14.03 -6.26
C PHE A 434 -11.92 -14.18 -4.73
N ALA A 435 -13.04 -14.69 -4.19
CA ALA A 435 -13.18 -14.98 -2.76
C ALA A 435 -12.35 -16.21 -2.32
N LEU A 436 -12.23 -17.23 -3.17
CA LEU A 436 -11.33 -18.38 -2.98
C LEU A 436 -9.89 -17.90 -2.79
N ASP A 437 -9.42 -17.07 -3.71
CA ASP A 437 -8.07 -16.52 -3.67
C ASP A 437 -7.85 -15.63 -2.44
N SER A 438 -8.71 -14.63 -2.24
CA SER A 438 -8.65 -13.68 -1.12
C SER A 438 -8.61 -14.40 0.23
N ASP A 439 -9.37 -15.49 0.38
CA ASP A 439 -9.41 -16.27 1.61
C ASP A 439 -8.11 -17.06 1.84
N THR A 440 -7.57 -17.70 0.79
CA THR A 440 -6.31 -18.46 0.88
C THR A 440 -5.07 -17.57 1.03
N GLY A 441 -4.96 -16.51 0.22
CA GLY A 441 -3.79 -15.63 0.17
C GLY A 441 -3.72 -14.58 1.28
N LEU A 442 -4.87 -14.21 1.87
CA LEU A 442 -4.96 -13.07 2.80
C LEU A 442 -5.88 -13.33 4.01
N ALA A 443 -7.19 -13.49 3.81
CA ALA A 443 -8.17 -13.31 4.87
C ALA A 443 -8.05 -14.36 5.98
N CYS A 444 -7.72 -15.61 5.66
CA CYS A 444 -7.52 -16.65 6.66
C CYS A 444 -6.18 -16.50 7.42
N ALA A 445 -5.13 -15.99 6.78
CA ALA A 445 -3.91 -15.64 7.48
C ALA A 445 -4.10 -14.42 8.41
N LEU A 446 -4.87 -13.41 7.98
CA LEU A 446 -5.25 -12.28 8.84
C LEU A 446 -6.14 -12.71 10.02
N ARG A 447 -7.05 -13.69 9.83
CA ARG A 447 -7.77 -14.34 10.94
C ARG A 447 -6.80 -14.94 11.97
N ARG A 448 -5.82 -15.70 11.49
CA ARG A 448 -4.80 -16.37 12.33
C ARG A 448 -3.92 -15.36 13.08
N PHE A 449 -3.60 -14.23 12.46
CA PHE A 449 -2.94 -13.09 13.11
C PHE A 449 -3.83 -12.40 14.16
N ALA A 450 -5.10 -12.17 13.86
CA ALA A 450 -6.02 -11.61 14.84
C ALA A 450 -6.21 -12.55 16.05
N MET A 451 -6.21 -13.87 15.83
CA MET A 451 -6.24 -14.87 16.88
C MET A 451 -4.98 -14.90 17.74
N ALA A 452 -3.80 -14.80 17.12
CA ALA A 452 -2.55 -14.61 17.86
C ALA A 452 -2.56 -13.31 18.69
N ALA A 453 -3.00 -12.20 18.10
CA ALA A 453 -3.09 -10.92 18.79
C ALA A 453 -4.12 -10.97 19.95
N ARG A 454 -5.20 -11.75 19.84
CA ARG A 454 -6.16 -12.00 20.93
C ARG A 454 -5.51 -12.59 22.19
N GLU A 455 -4.41 -13.32 22.06
CA GLU A 455 -3.67 -13.92 23.18
C GLU A 455 -2.74 -12.90 23.87
N GLY A 456 -2.13 -11.99 23.10
CA GLY A 456 -1.10 -11.07 23.58
C GLY A 456 -1.52 -9.62 23.83
N PHE A 457 -2.49 -9.10 23.08
CA PHE A 457 -2.86 -7.68 23.07
C PHE A 457 -3.94 -7.36 24.11
N ARG A 458 -3.69 -6.32 24.89
CA ARG A 458 -4.68 -5.67 25.76
C ARG A 458 -5.48 -4.61 25.01
N SER A 459 -4.89 -4.02 23.98
CA SER A 459 -5.57 -3.12 23.06
C SER A 459 -6.59 -3.86 22.20
N PRO A 460 -7.69 -3.22 21.77
CA PRO A 460 -8.69 -3.88 20.93
C PRO A 460 -8.10 -4.22 19.55
N VAL A 461 -8.28 -5.46 19.13
CA VAL A 461 -7.85 -5.96 17.82
C VAL A 461 -9.09 -6.27 16.99
N TYR A 462 -9.19 -5.66 15.82
CA TYR A 462 -10.29 -5.79 14.89
C TYR A 462 -9.82 -6.52 13.64
N TRP A 463 -10.51 -7.60 13.28
CA TRP A 463 -10.35 -8.27 12.00
C TRP A 463 -11.60 -8.04 11.16
N SER A 464 -11.44 -7.68 9.88
CA SER A 464 -12.55 -7.32 9.02
C SER A 464 -12.35 -7.70 7.55
N THR A 465 -13.47 -7.87 6.85
CA THR A 465 -13.53 -8.13 5.41
C THR A 465 -14.51 -7.15 4.76
N VAL A 466 -14.05 -6.40 3.76
CA VAL A 466 -14.86 -5.48 2.96
C VAL A 466 -15.62 -6.27 1.90
N THR A 467 -16.96 -6.25 2.01
CA THR A 467 -17.89 -6.93 1.09
C THR A 467 -18.71 -5.96 0.25
N SER A 468 -18.60 -4.64 0.51
CA SER A 468 -19.20 -3.60 -0.33
C SER A 468 -18.58 -3.57 -1.72
N MET A 469 -19.41 -3.60 -2.75
CA MET A 469 -19.02 -3.49 -4.16
C MET A 469 -19.16 -2.05 -4.67
N PRO A 470 -18.30 -1.61 -5.61
CA PRO A 470 -18.54 -0.44 -6.46
C PRO A 470 -19.92 -0.49 -7.12
N LYS A 471 -20.56 0.67 -7.32
CA LYS A 471 -21.88 0.80 -7.99
C LYS A 471 -21.82 1.33 -9.42
N SER A 472 -20.64 1.65 -9.91
CA SER A 472 -20.32 1.92 -11.31
C SER A 472 -19.18 1.02 -11.75
N THR A 473 -18.88 0.98 -13.04
CA THR A 473 -17.70 0.25 -13.52
C THR A 473 -16.43 1.04 -13.28
N VAL A 474 -15.39 0.37 -12.77
CA VAL A 474 -14.06 0.95 -12.54
C VAL A 474 -13.20 0.72 -13.78
N ALA A 475 -12.50 1.76 -14.27
CA ALA A 475 -11.61 1.56 -15.40
C ALA A 475 -10.40 0.70 -14.98
N LEU A 476 -10.14 -0.37 -15.74
CA LEU A 476 -9.08 -1.37 -15.49
C LEU A 476 -9.17 -2.21 -14.20
N MET A 477 -10.17 -2.00 -13.33
CA MET A 477 -10.39 -2.79 -12.10
C MET A 477 -11.81 -3.41 -12.11
N TRP A 478 -12.22 -4.14 -11.06
CA TRP A 478 -13.52 -4.86 -11.06
C TRP A 478 -14.62 -4.14 -10.30
N ASP A 479 -15.85 -4.56 -10.59
CA ASP A 479 -17.08 -4.16 -9.89
C ASP A 479 -17.33 -5.06 -8.64
N LEU A 480 -16.30 -5.80 -8.21
CA LEU A 480 -16.25 -6.58 -6.96
C LEU A 480 -15.56 -5.76 -5.85
N PRO A 481 -15.52 -6.20 -4.59
CA PRO A 481 -14.75 -5.53 -3.54
C PRO A 481 -13.24 -5.74 -3.78
N PHE A 482 -12.67 -4.94 -4.67
CA PHE A 482 -11.32 -5.12 -5.23
C PHE A 482 -10.21 -4.65 -4.28
N HIS A 483 -8.97 -5.08 -4.50
CA HIS A 483 -7.82 -4.61 -3.70
C HIS A 483 -7.62 -3.11 -3.87
N ASN A 484 -7.50 -2.36 -2.77
CA ASN A 484 -7.52 -0.88 -2.72
C ASN A 484 -8.91 -0.22 -2.89
N TRP A 485 -10.01 -0.96 -3.07
CA TRP A 485 -11.36 -0.36 -3.17
C TRP A 485 -11.73 0.49 -1.95
N ASP A 486 -11.47 -0.04 -0.76
CA ASP A 486 -11.74 0.60 0.52
C ASP A 486 -10.97 1.91 0.68
N PHE A 487 -9.69 1.92 0.30
CA PHE A 487 -8.84 3.11 0.35
C PHE A 487 -9.16 4.13 -0.74
N MET A 488 -9.35 3.70 -2.00
CA MET A 488 -9.82 4.53 -3.10
C MET A 488 -11.11 5.27 -2.70
N ALA A 489 -12.09 4.55 -2.14
CA ALA A 489 -13.34 5.14 -1.69
C ALA A 489 -13.14 6.06 -0.48
N ALA A 490 -12.32 5.66 0.50
CA ALA A 490 -12.06 6.45 1.69
C ALA A 490 -11.42 7.80 1.39
N VAL A 491 -10.42 7.87 0.50
CA VAL A 491 -9.77 9.14 0.12
C VAL A 491 -10.52 9.89 -1.00
N GLY A 492 -11.45 9.21 -1.69
CA GLY A 492 -12.25 9.74 -2.79
C GLY A 492 -11.43 9.91 -4.08
N ASN A 493 -10.58 8.94 -4.42
CA ASN A 493 -9.69 8.99 -5.59
C ASN A 493 -10.41 8.66 -6.92
N TRP A 494 -11.60 9.23 -7.14
CA TRP A 494 -12.50 8.77 -8.20
C TRP A 494 -11.97 9.03 -9.61
N ASP A 495 -11.51 10.26 -9.86
CA ASP A 495 -11.11 10.73 -11.19
C ASP A 495 -9.93 9.93 -11.76
N THR A 496 -8.95 9.57 -10.90
CA THR A 496 -7.77 8.80 -11.29
C THR A 496 -8.10 7.41 -11.83
N PHE A 497 -9.18 6.78 -11.35
CA PHE A 497 -9.66 5.49 -11.87
C PHE A 497 -10.77 5.63 -12.93
N GLY A 498 -10.99 6.84 -13.46
CA GLY A 498 -12.09 7.13 -14.39
C GLY A 498 -13.48 6.86 -13.81
N TYR A 499 -13.60 6.80 -12.48
CA TYR A 499 -14.76 6.26 -11.79
C TYR A 499 -15.79 7.35 -11.52
N THR A 500 -17.04 7.13 -11.92
CA THR A 500 -18.16 8.01 -11.55
C THR A 500 -18.94 7.40 -10.38
N PRO A 501 -18.72 7.86 -9.13
CA PRO A 501 -19.34 7.25 -7.96
C PRO A 501 -20.85 7.50 -7.91
N LYS A 502 -21.58 6.54 -7.34
CA LYS A 502 -22.95 6.77 -6.84
C LYS A 502 -22.90 7.38 -5.44
N GLU A 503 -24.00 7.94 -4.99
CA GLU A 503 -24.13 8.49 -3.62
C GLU A 503 -23.75 7.47 -2.54
N SER A 504 -24.05 6.17 -2.75
CA SER A 504 -23.69 5.12 -1.79
C SER A 504 -22.21 4.71 -1.83
N ASP A 505 -21.48 4.91 -2.94
CA ASP A 505 -20.02 4.76 -2.97
C ASP A 505 -19.35 5.87 -2.14
N VAL A 506 -19.84 7.12 -2.30
CA VAL A 506 -19.36 8.27 -1.51
C VAL A 506 -19.68 8.06 -0.03
N ALA A 507 -20.90 7.65 0.31
CA ALA A 507 -21.30 7.36 1.69
C ALA A 507 -20.52 6.18 2.29
N PHE A 508 -20.19 5.16 1.50
CA PHE A 508 -19.29 4.08 1.89
C PHE A 508 -17.89 4.63 2.23
N GLY A 509 -17.30 5.43 1.34
CA GLY A 509 -16.01 6.10 1.57
C GLY A 509 -15.98 7.02 2.79
N GLU A 510 -17.03 7.81 3.03
CA GLU A 510 -17.19 8.61 4.25
C GLU A 510 -17.26 7.75 5.51
N ARG A 511 -17.90 6.56 5.44
CA ARG A 511 -17.91 5.65 6.58
C ARG A 511 -16.53 5.05 6.85
N ILE A 512 -15.85 4.51 5.83
CA ILE A 512 -14.51 3.90 5.98
C ILE A 512 -13.51 4.90 6.54
N LEU A 513 -13.47 6.13 6.00
CA LEU A 513 -12.57 7.16 6.51
C LEU A 513 -12.90 7.53 7.96
N GLY A 514 -14.19 7.60 8.30
CA GLY A 514 -14.65 7.80 9.68
C GLY A 514 -14.35 6.62 10.62
N ASP A 515 -14.29 5.39 10.12
CA ASP A 515 -13.89 4.19 10.87
C ASP A 515 -12.42 4.34 11.30
N TRP A 516 -11.54 4.65 10.34
CA TRP A 516 -10.12 4.87 10.57
C TRP A 516 -9.85 6.10 11.46
N TYR A 517 -10.56 7.20 11.22
CA TYR A 517 -10.43 8.41 12.04
C TYR A 517 -10.89 8.18 13.49
N GLN A 518 -11.88 7.30 13.72
CA GLN A 518 -12.25 6.95 15.09
C GLN A 518 -11.19 6.09 15.78
N LEU A 519 -10.57 5.12 15.08
CA LEU A 519 -9.43 4.37 15.62
C LEU A 519 -8.28 5.32 15.99
N LEU A 520 -7.92 6.22 15.07
CA LEU A 520 -6.89 7.25 15.27
C LEU A 520 -7.16 8.15 16.49
N THR A 521 -8.42 8.55 16.71
CA THR A 521 -8.76 9.51 17.76
C THR A 521 -8.99 8.91 19.13
N ARG A 522 -9.57 7.69 19.19
CA ARG A 522 -10.03 7.03 20.42
C ARG A 522 -9.29 5.74 20.77
N GLY A 523 -8.55 5.16 19.84
CA GLY A 523 -8.01 3.80 19.98
C GLY A 523 -9.08 2.70 19.90
N ASP A 524 -10.29 3.02 19.43
CA ASP A 524 -11.43 2.08 19.42
C ASP A 524 -12.46 2.42 18.33
N ILE A 525 -13.08 1.41 17.71
CA ILE A 525 -14.09 1.53 16.66
C ILE A 525 -15.40 0.77 16.93
N ALA A 526 -15.65 0.33 18.17
CA ALA A 526 -16.82 -0.49 18.51
C ALA A 526 -18.16 0.24 18.26
N ASP A 527 -18.22 1.55 18.56
CA ASP A 527 -19.38 2.42 18.28
C ASP A 527 -19.82 2.42 16.81
N ARG A 528 -18.96 1.95 15.88
CA ARG A 528 -19.20 1.94 14.43
C ARG A 528 -19.66 0.57 13.90
N GLY A 529 -20.07 -0.33 14.78
CA GLY A 529 -20.60 -1.66 14.45
C GLY A 529 -19.55 -2.77 14.35
N TYR A 530 -18.30 -2.44 14.65
CA TYR A 530 -17.23 -3.41 14.83
C TYR A 530 -17.30 -4.05 16.23
N ALA A 531 -16.75 -5.25 16.37
CA ALA A 531 -16.40 -5.83 17.66
C ALA A 531 -14.97 -6.42 17.60
N PRO A 532 -14.17 -6.24 18.66
CA PRO A 532 -12.81 -6.76 18.70
C PRO A 532 -12.83 -8.29 18.86
N VAL A 533 -11.77 -8.96 18.40
CA VAL A 533 -11.63 -10.43 18.53
C VAL A 533 -11.63 -10.90 19.98
N GLN A 534 -11.20 -10.04 20.91
CA GLN A 534 -11.27 -10.26 22.36
C GLN A 534 -12.70 -10.28 22.93
N ALA A 535 -13.72 -9.81 22.19
CA ALA A 535 -15.11 -9.81 22.68
C ALA A 535 -15.74 -11.21 22.74
N SER A 536 -15.16 -12.21 22.04
CA SER A 536 -15.59 -13.60 22.13
C SER A 536 -14.97 -14.28 23.36
N LYS A 537 -15.82 -14.88 24.21
CA LYS A 537 -15.38 -15.66 25.37
C LYS A 537 -15.11 -17.14 25.06
N ALA A 538 -15.43 -17.60 23.86
CA ALA A 538 -15.17 -18.98 23.44
C ALA A 538 -13.83 -19.03 22.68
N SER A 539 -12.98 -20.00 23.05
CA SER A 539 -11.65 -20.18 22.46
C SER A 539 -11.70 -20.39 20.94
N GLU A 540 -12.67 -21.17 20.47
CA GLU A 540 -12.83 -21.58 19.06
C GLU A 540 -13.51 -20.50 18.19
N ASN A 541 -14.43 -19.73 18.77
CA ASN A 541 -15.22 -18.75 18.02
C ASN A 541 -14.49 -17.40 17.90
N VAL A 542 -14.08 -17.04 16.68
CA VAL A 542 -13.53 -15.72 16.35
C VAL A 542 -14.66 -14.78 15.96
N ILE A 543 -14.63 -13.53 16.42
CA ILE A 543 -15.47 -12.48 15.84
C ILE A 543 -14.68 -11.82 14.71
N GLY A 544 -15.20 -11.89 13.49
CA GLY A 544 -14.76 -11.03 12.39
C GLY A 544 -15.81 -9.97 12.10
N ASN A 545 -15.47 -8.97 11.31
CA ASN A 545 -16.35 -7.84 11.01
C ASN A 545 -16.58 -7.74 9.50
N GLU A 546 -17.84 -7.80 9.08
CA GLU A 546 -18.23 -7.67 7.68
C GLU A 546 -18.53 -6.21 7.38
N VAL A 547 -17.75 -5.58 6.50
CA VAL A 547 -17.86 -4.17 6.14
C VAL A 547 -18.65 -4.05 4.84
N GLY A 548 -19.98 -4.00 4.98
CA GLY A 548 -20.93 -3.90 3.87
C GLY A 548 -21.17 -2.46 3.40
N GLU A 549 -22.13 -2.27 2.50
CA GLU A 549 -22.38 -0.97 1.87
C GLU A 549 -22.81 0.12 2.87
N THR A 550 -23.75 -0.17 3.76
CA THR A 550 -24.35 0.84 4.67
C THR A 550 -23.90 0.72 6.13
N LYS A 551 -23.32 -0.40 6.53
CA LYS A 551 -22.88 -0.67 7.91
C LYS A 551 -21.76 -1.70 7.98
N THR A 552 -20.97 -1.65 9.05
CA THR A 552 -20.19 -2.78 9.52
C THR A 552 -21.05 -3.66 10.43
N SER A 553 -20.89 -4.98 10.34
CA SER A 553 -21.58 -5.95 11.19
C SER A 553 -20.57 -6.94 11.79
N ALA A 554 -20.44 -6.95 13.12
CA ALA A 554 -19.76 -8.03 13.82
C ALA A 554 -20.44 -9.39 13.55
N ARG A 555 -19.64 -10.38 13.14
CA ARG A 555 -20.07 -11.73 12.80
C ARG A 555 -19.32 -12.75 13.68
N PRO A 556 -19.99 -13.43 14.63
CA PRO A 556 -19.45 -14.64 15.23
C PRO A 556 -19.15 -15.67 14.14
N ASN A 557 -17.99 -16.32 14.23
CA ASN A 557 -17.52 -17.37 13.30
C ASN A 557 -17.38 -16.89 11.85
N HIS A 558 -17.09 -15.60 11.64
CA HIS A 558 -16.74 -15.05 10.33
C HIS A 558 -15.64 -15.89 9.66
N LYS A 559 -15.95 -16.45 8.48
CA LYS A 559 -15.08 -17.36 7.70
C LYS A 559 -14.46 -18.52 8.49
N HIS A 560 -14.97 -18.88 9.66
CA HIS A 560 -14.35 -19.87 10.54
C HIS A 560 -14.13 -21.22 9.83
N ASP A 561 -15.21 -21.84 9.36
CA ASP A 561 -15.19 -23.16 8.72
C ASP A 561 -14.29 -23.21 7.48
N VAL A 562 -14.24 -22.10 6.72
CA VAL A 562 -13.39 -21.93 5.54
C VAL A 562 -11.91 -21.91 5.93
N CYS A 563 -11.55 -21.11 6.93
CA CYS A 563 -10.16 -20.95 7.33
C CYS A 563 -9.63 -22.16 8.11
N GLU A 564 -10.43 -22.76 9.00
CA GLU A 564 -10.07 -24.02 9.65
C GLU A 564 -9.87 -25.13 8.61
N PHE A 565 -10.71 -25.19 7.57
CA PHE A 565 -10.53 -26.14 6.47
C PHE A 565 -9.18 -25.93 5.75
N TRP A 566 -8.87 -24.69 5.32
CA TRP A 566 -7.60 -24.39 4.65
C TRP A 566 -6.38 -24.72 5.51
N GLU A 567 -6.39 -24.31 6.78
CA GLU A 567 -5.32 -24.64 7.74
C GLU A 567 -5.20 -26.17 7.94
N SER A 568 -6.31 -26.91 7.98
CA SER A 568 -6.32 -28.37 8.14
C SER A 568 -5.70 -29.15 6.98
N ILE A 569 -5.68 -28.57 5.77
CA ILE A 569 -5.08 -29.18 4.57
C ILE A 569 -3.71 -28.60 4.21
N GLY A 570 -3.12 -27.79 5.09
CA GLY A 570 -1.73 -27.30 4.97
C GLY A 570 -1.57 -25.91 4.33
N VAL A 571 -2.66 -25.19 4.06
CA VAL A 571 -2.62 -23.80 3.57
C VAL A 571 -2.64 -22.86 4.77
N ASP A 572 -1.48 -22.27 5.07
CA ASP A 572 -1.29 -21.32 6.19
C ASP A 572 -0.63 -20.01 5.72
N GLN A 573 -0.22 -19.14 6.65
CA GLN A 573 0.36 -17.82 6.37
C GLN A 573 1.66 -17.81 5.51
N ARG A 574 2.26 -18.98 5.22
CA ARG A 574 3.36 -19.13 4.25
C ARG A 574 2.86 -19.10 2.81
N TRP A 575 1.61 -19.54 2.58
CA TRP A 575 0.90 -19.23 1.37
C TRP A 575 0.56 -17.74 1.40
N TRP A 576 0.90 -17.04 0.34
CA TRP A 576 0.62 -15.63 0.21
C TRP A 576 0.50 -15.30 -1.26
N TRP A 577 -0.33 -14.32 -1.52
CA TRP A 577 -0.46 -13.77 -2.83
C TRP A 577 0.16 -12.37 -2.81
N ILE A 578 1.12 -12.12 -3.70
CA ILE A 578 1.32 -10.76 -4.19
C ILE A 578 0.50 -10.64 -5.45
N ASN A 579 -0.39 -9.67 -5.39
CA ASN A 579 -0.89 -8.94 -6.53
C ASN A 579 0.26 -8.48 -7.41
#